data_AF-A0A845UPD0-F1
#
_entry.id   AF-A0A845UPD0-F1
#
_cell.length_a   1.000
_cell.length_b   1.000
_cell.length_c   1.000
_cell.angle_alpha   90.00
_cell.angle_beta   90.00
_cell.angle_gamma   90.00
#
_symmetry.space_group_name_H-M   'P 1'
#
loop_
_entity.id
_entity.type
_entity.pdbx_description
1 polymer ?
#
loop_
_entity_poly.entity_id
_entity_poly.type
_entity_poly.pdbx_seq_one_letter_code
_entity_poly.pdbx_strand_id
1 'polypeptide(L)'
;MTELAAPELKLTLYEAPSDLPVSLRHYCQSPEETGTTTWWFKHPHYVTMFPVATPCEIEGLIEFRKSVHRENLAKRNWGGVFAGLERAFRMDYLVEYATIGEFLDAEEDPREAVTFWRLARHMWSDGEHDEASPIWSRLMNVKVPHRDFMTSARDRRALRAMPDVVTVHRGVQFPKFSKPSPLEAAIAGWAWSFSENTAEWFSKRFAQAGDHCYVITSEVPKSLIAAYITQRGEQEVLIKPGSVDPSTMRVRPIW
;
A
#
# COMPACT_ATOMS: atom_id res chain seq x y z
N MET A 1 -35.39 -2.83 41.37
CA MET A 1 -34.61 -2.71 40.13
C MET A 1 -33.34 -1.96 40.49
N THR A 2 -32.23 -2.67 40.61
CA THR A 2 -30.92 -2.06 40.88
C THR A 2 -30.39 -1.52 39.56
N GLU A 3 -30.30 -0.20 39.44
CA GLU A 3 -29.51 0.44 38.38
C GLU A 3 -28.05 0.00 38.55
N LEU A 4 -27.59 -0.88 37.66
CA LEU A 4 -26.17 -1.10 37.48
C LEU A 4 -25.63 0.17 36.83
N ALA A 5 -25.04 1.06 37.64
CA ALA A 5 -24.25 2.17 37.12
C ALA A 5 -23.21 1.59 36.16
N ALA A 6 -23.17 2.12 34.94
CA ALA A 6 -22.15 1.74 33.97
C ALA A 6 -20.77 1.99 34.60
N PRO A 7 -19.81 1.05 34.51
CA PRO A 7 -18.50 1.24 35.09
C PRO A 7 -17.85 2.50 34.51
N GLU A 8 -17.35 3.36 35.38
CA GLU A 8 -16.69 4.61 35.01
C GLU A 8 -15.43 4.27 34.19
N LEU A 9 -15.43 4.66 32.92
CA LEU A 9 -14.33 4.36 32.00
C LEU A 9 -13.13 5.24 32.39
N LYS A 10 -12.17 4.67 33.12
CA LYS A 10 -10.92 5.35 33.43
C LYS A 10 -10.02 5.35 32.18
N LEU A 11 -9.73 6.53 31.66
CA LEU A 11 -8.80 6.73 30.55
C LEU A 11 -7.44 7.19 31.08
N THR A 12 -6.36 6.66 30.50
CA THR A 12 -5.02 7.24 30.61
C THR A 12 -4.82 8.23 29.46
N LEU A 13 -4.55 9.50 29.81
CA LEU A 13 -4.34 10.60 28.88
C LEU A 13 -2.84 10.87 28.71
N TYR A 14 -2.40 11.04 27.47
CA TYR A 14 -1.08 11.52 27.09
C TYR A 14 -1.27 12.76 26.21
N GLU A 15 -0.92 13.93 26.73
CA GLU A 15 -1.10 15.21 26.04
C GLU A 15 0.00 15.45 25.03
N ALA A 16 1.22 15.03 25.35
CA ALA A 16 2.42 15.22 24.54
C ALA A 16 3.32 13.98 24.51
N PRO A 17 4.25 13.87 23.54
CA PRO A 17 5.24 12.79 23.48
C PRO A 17 6.04 12.58 24.78
N SER A 18 6.25 13.63 25.57
CA SER A 18 6.94 13.56 26.86
C SER A 18 6.19 12.74 27.91
N ASP A 19 4.88 12.55 27.74
CA ASP A 19 4.05 11.83 28.70
C ASP A 19 4.14 10.31 28.48
N LEU A 20 4.60 9.88 27.30
CA LEU A 20 4.81 8.47 27.01
C LEU A 20 6.01 7.89 27.77
N PRO A 21 6.00 6.58 28.03
CA PRO A 21 7.19 5.83 28.43
C PRO A 21 8.37 6.08 27.48
N VAL A 22 9.58 6.22 28.04
CA VAL A 22 10.80 6.56 27.27
C VAL A 22 11.04 5.57 26.13
N SER A 23 10.74 4.28 26.37
CA SER A 23 10.81 3.16 25.42
C SER A 23 9.95 3.34 24.16
N LEU A 24 8.95 4.22 24.19
CA LEU A 24 8.00 4.41 23.09
C LEU A 24 8.17 5.75 22.36
N ARG A 25 8.95 6.69 22.91
CA ARG A 25 9.06 8.05 22.36
C ARG A 25 9.70 8.09 20.98
N HIS A 26 10.51 7.11 20.61
CA HIS A 26 11.11 7.03 19.27
C HIS A 26 10.09 6.69 18.17
N TYR A 27 8.87 6.29 18.53
CA TYR A 27 7.76 6.15 17.59
C TYR A 27 6.99 7.47 17.37
N CYS A 28 7.33 8.53 18.12
CA CYS A 28 6.73 9.84 17.93
C CYS A 28 7.36 10.55 16.74
N GLN A 29 6.52 11.15 15.89
CA GLN A 29 6.93 12.00 14.79
C GLN A 29 6.37 13.41 14.97
N SER A 30 7.20 14.41 14.69
CA SER A 30 6.83 15.80 14.87
C SER A 30 5.89 16.30 13.78
N PRO A 31 5.17 17.42 14.01
CA PRO A 31 4.40 18.10 12.97
C PRO A 31 5.25 18.40 11.73
N GLU A 32 6.51 18.82 11.91
CA GLU A 32 7.44 19.12 10.82
C GLU A 32 7.82 17.88 10.01
N GLU A 33 8.12 16.76 10.67
CA GLU A 33 8.47 15.49 9.99
C GLU A 33 7.30 14.92 9.19
N THR A 34 6.08 15.13 9.68
CA THR A 34 4.85 14.60 9.06
C THR A 34 4.20 15.58 8.08
N GLY A 35 4.61 16.85 8.06
CA GLY A 35 3.92 17.91 7.35
C GLY A 35 2.49 18.15 7.87
N THR A 36 2.22 17.83 9.14
CA THR A 36 0.92 18.02 9.78
C THR A 36 0.98 19.08 10.87
N THR A 37 -0.13 19.35 11.56
CA THR A 37 -0.20 20.34 12.65
C THR A 37 -0.09 19.73 14.05
N THR A 38 0.06 18.39 14.16
CA THR A 38 0.10 17.70 15.45
C THR A 38 1.17 16.61 15.45
N TRP A 39 1.53 16.17 16.66
CA TRP A 39 2.39 15.02 16.86
C TRP A 39 1.66 13.73 16.53
N TRP A 40 2.39 12.80 15.93
CA TRP A 40 1.91 11.45 15.65
C TRP A 40 2.68 10.44 16.48
N PHE A 41 1.97 9.43 16.99
CA PHE A 41 2.57 8.21 17.51
C PHE A 41 2.36 7.11 16.47
N LYS A 42 3.45 6.59 15.87
CA LYS A 42 3.39 5.58 14.80
C LYS A 42 4.10 4.29 15.20
N HIS A 43 3.39 3.41 15.89
CA HIS A 43 3.85 2.06 16.22
C HIS A 43 3.16 1.02 15.33
N PRO A 44 3.82 -0.09 14.90
CA PRO A 44 3.21 -1.10 14.03
C PRO A 44 1.89 -1.68 14.53
N HIS A 45 1.70 -1.70 15.84
CA HIS A 45 0.48 -2.18 16.48
C HIS A 45 -0.42 -1.07 17.03
N TYR A 46 -0.07 0.21 16.92
CA TYR A 46 -0.92 1.30 17.37
C TYR A 46 -0.49 2.64 16.75
N VAL A 47 -1.35 3.23 15.93
CA VAL A 47 -1.12 4.56 15.33
C VAL A 47 -2.18 5.51 15.83
N THR A 48 -1.77 6.70 16.28
CA THR A 48 -2.67 7.76 16.75
C THR A 48 -2.01 9.13 16.67
N MET A 49 -2.82 10.18 16.81
CA MET A 49 -2.39 11.57 16.94
C MET A 49 -2.49 12.01 18.40
N PHE A 50 -1.66 12.96 18.81
CA PHE A 50 -1.79 13.60 20.13
C PHE A 50 -2.85 14.72 20.12
N PRO A 51 -3.51 14.98 21.28
CA PRO A 51 -3.44 14.19 22.51
C PRO A 51 -4.14 12.83 22.36
N VAL A 52 -3.65 11.79 23.05
CA VAL A 52 -4.22 10.44 23.00
C VAL A 52 -4.75 10.02 24.36
N ALA A 53 -5.98 9.51 24.39
CA ALA A 53 -6.57 8.85 25.54
C ALA A 53 -6.76 7.35 25.25
N THR A 54 -6.34 6.50 26.18
CA THR A 54 -6.40 5.04 26.06
C THR A 54 -7.10 4.43 27.28
N PRO A 55 -7.78 3.27 27.15
CA PRO A 55 -8.49 2.63 28.27
C PRO A 55 -7.55 1.98 29.31
N CYS A 56 -6.25 1.94 29.03
CA CYS A 56 -5.19 1.41 29.89
C CYS A 56 -3.86 2.02 29.45
N GLU A 57 -2.79 1.81 30.21
CA GLU A 57 -1.46 2.27 29.80
C GLU A 57 -1.10 1.77 28.39
N ILE A 58 -0.57 2.68 27.57
CA ILE A 58 -0.29 2.44 26.15
C ILE A 58 0.66 1.25 25.91
N GLU A 59 1.62 1.01 26.81
CA GLU A 59 2.50 -0.17 26.77
C GLU A 59 1.72 -1.48 26.91
N GLY A 60 0.72 -1.52 27.79
CA GLY A 60 -0.15 -2.68 27.98
C GLY A 60 -1.00 -2.97 26.74
N LEU A 61 -1.55 -1.92 26.12
CA LEU A 61 -2.29 -2.03 24.86
C LEU A 61 -1.41 -2.58 23.73
N ILE A 62 -0.20 -2.05 23.58
CA ILE A 62 0.75 -2.47 22.57
C ILE A 62 1.20 -3.92 22.79
N GLU A 63 1.53 -4.30 24.03
CA GLU A 63 2.00 -5.66 24.31
C GLU A 63 0.89 -6.69 24.12
N PHE A 64 -0.36 -6.34 24.45
CA PHE A 64 -1.53 -7.18 24.12
C PHE A 64 -1.66 -7.39 22.61
N ARG A 65 -1.56 -6.33 21.80
CA ARG A 65 -1.65 -6.46 20.34
C ARG A 65 -0.48 -7.27 19.77
N LYS A 66 0.74 -7.08 20.29
CA LYS A 66 1.93 -7.89 19.93
C LYS A 66 1.75 -9.36 20.28
N SER A 67 1.15 -9.69 21.43
CA SER A 67 0.94 -11.09 21.82
C SER A 67 -0.06 -11.80 20.89
N VAL A 68 -1.18 -11.14 20.56
CA VAL A 68 -2.16 -11.63 19.58
C VAL A 68 -1.52 -11.78 18.20
N HIS A 69 -0.66 -10.84 17.80
CA HIS A 69 0.08 -10.92 16.55
C HIS A 69 0.99 -12.16 16.48
N ARG A 70 1.80 -12.39 17.53
CA ARG A 70 2.67 -13.58 17.64
C ARG A 70 1.88 -14.88 17.62
N GLU A 71 0.73 -14.92 18.30
CA GLU A 71 -0.16 -16.08 18.28
C GLU A 71 -0.69 -16.38 16.88
N ASN A 72 -1.13 -15.36 16.15
CA ASN A 72 -1.59 -15.52 14.77
C ASN A 72 -0.45 -15.95 13.83
N LEU A 73 0.76 -15.42 14.03
CA LEU A 73 1.94 -15.81 13.26
C LEU A 73 2.28 -17.29 13.50
N ALA A 74 2.32 -17.74 14.76
CA ALA A 74 2.59 -19.14 15.11
C ALA A 74 1.56 -20.11 14.50
N LYS A 75 0.32 -19.66 14.32
CA LYS A 75 -0.76 -20.42 13.67
C LYS A 75 -0.80 -20.24 12.14
N ARG A 76 0.10 -19.44 11.56
CA ARG A 76 0.06 -18.99 10.15
C ARG A 76 -1.31 -18.42 9.74
N ASN A 77 -2.02 -17.80 10.68
CA ASN A 77 -3.27 -17.10 10.40
C ASN A 77 -2.95 -15.72 9.83
N TRP A 78 -2.58 -15.67 8.55
CA TRP A 78 -2.17 -14.44 7.88
C TRP A 78 -3.20 -13.32 7.94
N GLY A 79 -4.50 -13.64 7.92
CA GLY A 79 -5.56 -12.66 8.10
C GLY A 79 -5.47 -11.98 9.47
N GLY A 80 -5.27 -12.75 10.54
CA GLY A 80 -5.06 -12.23 11.90
C GLY A 80 -3.75 -11.46 12.06
N VAL A 81 -2.66 -11.95 11.46
CA VAL A 81 -1.34 -11.27 11.44
C VAL A 81 -1.47 -9.85 10.89
N PHE A 82 -2.03 -9.69 9.70
CA PHE A 82 -2.13 -8.35 9.10
C PHE A 82 -3.28 -7.50 9.65
N ALA A 83 -4.33 -8.11 10.21
CA ALA A 83 -5.34 -7.37 10.96
C ALA A 83 -4.81 -6.77 12.28
N GLY A 84 -3.83 -7.42 12.91
CA GLY A 84 -3.15 -6.94 14.12
C GLY A 84 -2.11 -5.84 13.89
N LEU A 85 -1.84 -5.51 12.62
CA LEU A 85 -0.93 -4.45 12.21
C LEU A 85 -1.71 -3.24 11.66
N GLU A 86 -1.22 -2.06 12.03
CA GLU A 86 -1.66 -0.79 11.47
C GLU A 86 -1.32 -0.71 9.99
N ARG A 87 -2.21 -0.12 9.19
CA ARG A 87 -2.18 -0.18 7.71
C ARG A 87 -0.84 0.28 7.12
N ALA A 88 -0.27 1.36 7.66
CA ALA A 88 1.04 1.89 7.28
C ALA A 88 2.18 0.86 7.29
N PHE A 89 2.11 -0.16 8.16
CA PHE A 89 3.20 -1.10 8.40
C PHE A 89 3.00 -2.47 7.76
N ARG A 90 1.80 -2.77 7.26
CA ARG A 90 1.47 -4.12 6.73
C ARG A 90 2.39 -4.55 5.60
N MET A 91 2.75 -3.61 4.72
CA MET A 91 3.61 -3.90 3.58
C MET A 91 5.05 -4.20 4.00
N ASP A 92 5.59 -3.42 4.92
CA ASP A 92 6.93 -3.64 5.48
C ASP A 92 7.04 -5.02 6.12
N TYR A 93 6.04 -5.42 6.91
CA TYR A 93 5.98 -6.73 7.53
C TYR A 93 5.77 -7.87 6.53
N LEU A 94 5.00 -7.66 5.45
CA LEU A 94 4.85 -8.68 4.40
C LEU A 94 6.20 -8.97 3.72
N VAL A 95 6.97 -7.92 3.41
CA VAL A 95 8.32 -8.04 2.85
C VAL A 95 9.26 -8.69 3.85
N GLU A 96 9.21 -8.29 5.12
CA GLU A 96 10.02 -8.87 6.19
C GLU A 96 9.76 -10.36 6.36
N TYR A 97 8.50 -10.77 6.46
CA TYR A 97 8.12 -12.18 6.60
C TYR A 97 8.55 -13.03 5.41
N ALA A 98 8.42 -12.51 4.19
CA ALA A 98 8.98 -13.19 3.02
C ALA A 98 10.52 -13.29 3.07
N THR A 99 11.19 -12.29 3.63
CA THR A 99 12.66 -12.23 3.70
C THR A 99 13.22 -13.18 4.76
N ILE A 100 12.60 -13.24 5.95
CA ILE A 100 13.02 -14.14 7.04
C ILE A 100 12.53 -15.57 6.84
N GLY A 101 11.68 -15.77 5.84
CA GLY A 101 11.41 -17.08 5.29
C GLY A 101 10.10 -17.74 5.73
N GLU A 102 9.15 -16.95 6.23
CA GLU A 102 7.82 -17.44 6.58
C GLU A 102 7.06 -18.03 5.38
N PHE A 103 7.48 -17.71 4.16
CA PHE A 103 6.92 -18.23 2.90
C PHE A 103 7.91 -19.12 2.12
N LEU A 104 9.00 -19.63 2.73
CA LEU A 104 10.03 -20.42 2.01
C LEU A 104 9.52 -21.76 1.47
N ASP A 105 8.54 -22.36 2.14
CA ASP A 105 7.91 -23.60 1.66
C ASP A 105 7.15 -23.39 0.35
N ALA A 106 7.08 -22.16 -0.19
CA ALA A 106 6.39 -21.86 -1.43
C ALA A 106 6.93 -22.57 -2.68
N GLU A 107 8.18 -23.05 -2.68
CA GLU A 107 8.70 -23.92 -3.74
C GLU A 107 8.14 -25.36 -3.63
N GLU A 108 7.91 -25.85 -2.40
CA GLU A 108 7.40 -27.20 -2.12
C GLU A 108 5.86 -27.23 -2.08
N ASP A 109 5.23 -26.14 -1.64
CA ASP A 109 3.80 -25.93 -1.53
C ASP A 109 3.38 -24.62 -2.24
N PRO A 110 2.91 -24.70 -3.49
CA PRO A 110 2.42 -23.54 -4.24
C PRO A 110 1.28 -22.76 -3.55
N ARG A 111 0.58 -23.34 -2.56
CA ARG A 111 -0.47 -22.65 -1.80
C ARG A 111 0.08 -21.51 -0.95
N GLU A 112 1.33 -21.61 -0.50
CA GLU A 112 2.01 -20.54 0.22
C GLU A 112 2.35 -19.38 -0.72
N ALA A 113 2.83 -19.68 -1.94
CA ALA A 113 3.01 -18.67 -3.00
C ALA A 113 1.69 -17.96 -3.33
N VAL A 114 0.60 -18.71 -3.49
CA VAL A 114 -0.73 -18.14 -3.74
C VAL A 114 -1.15 -17.22 -2.60
N THR A 115 -0.91 -17.64 -1.35
CA THR A 115 -1.27 -16.87 -0.17
C THR A 115 -0.49 -15.56 -0.09
N PHE A 116 0.83 -15.62 -0.25
CA PHE A 116 1.72 -14.47 -0.28
C PHE A 116 1.28 -13.45 -1.34
N TRP A 117 1.17 -13.88 -2.60
CA TRP A 117 0.86 -12.96 -3.69
C TRP A 117 -0.58 -12.41 -3.64
N ARG A 118 -1.51 -13.16 -3.04
CA ARG A 118 -2.85 -12.65 -2.73
C ARG A 118 -2.80 -11.56 -1.67
N LEU A 119 -1.97 -11.70 -0.64
CA LEU A 119 -1.75 -10.66 0.37
C LEU A 119 -1.07 -9.43 -0.26
N ALA A 120 -0.05 -9.64 -1.09
CA ALA A 120 0.60 -8.57 -1.85
C ALA A 120 -0.41 -7.77 -2.69
N ARG A 121 -1.29 -8.44 -3.43
CA ARG A 121 -2.39 -7.78 -4.16
C ARG A 121 -3.32 -7.02 -3.21
N HIS A 122 -3.72 -7.62 -2.10
CA HIS A 122 -4.63 -6.96 -1.16
C HIS A 122 -4.02 -5.66 -0.62
N MET A 123 -2.74 -5.69 -0.25
CA MET A 123 -2.03 -4.53 0.25
C MET A 123 -1.75 -3.47 -0.83
N TRP A 124 -1.66 -3.86 -2.11
CA TRP A 124 -1.66 -2.89 -3.20
C TRP A 124 -2.94 -2.04 -3.21
N SER A 125 -4.10 -2.69 -3.02
CA SER A 125 -5.39 -1.97 -3.02
C SER A 125 -5.78 -1.33 -1.68
N ASP A 126 -5.25 -1.81 -0.55
CA ASP A 126 -5.62 -1.35 0.81
C ASP A 126 -4.49 -0.66 1.58
N GLY A 127 -3.27 -0.68 1.05
CA GLY A 127 -2.10 -0.08 1.70
C GLY A 127 -2.13 1.44 1.73
N GLU A 128 -1.21 2.01 2.51
CA GLU A 128 -1.00 3.46 2.63
C GLU A 128 0.26 3.93 1.89
N HIS A 129 1.02 3.00 1.29
CA HIS A 129 2.20 3.32 0.51
C HIS A 129 1.81 3.81 -0.89
N ASP A 130 2.38 4.95 -1.29
CA ASP A 130 2.28 5.46 -2.64
C ASP A 130 2.87 4.48 -3.67
N GLU A 131 2.38 4.50 -4.90
CA GLU A 131 2.84 3.61 -5.97
C GLU A 131 4.32 3.82 -6.36
N ALA A 132 4.92 4.99 -6.09
CA ALA A 132 6.33 5.25 -6.30
C ALA A 132 7.20 4.83 -5.10
N SER A 133 6.59 4.36 -4.00
CA SER A 133 7.33 3.91 -2.82
C SER A 133 8.30 2.77 -3.16
N PRO A 134 9.57 2.83 -2.71
CA PRO A 134 10.55 1.79 -3.00
C PRO A 134 10.18 0.42 -2.39
N ILE A 135 9.23 0.38 -1.44
CA ILE A 135 8.74 -0.87 -0.86
C ILE A 135 8.11 -1.79 -1.91
N TRP A 136 7.47 -1.23 -2.96
CA TRP A 136 6.91 -2.03 -4.05
C TRP A 136 7.99 -2.76 -4.83
N SER A 137 9.11 -2.08 -5.11
CA SER A 137 10.27 -2.71 -5.72
C SER A 137 10.88 -3.78 -4.80
N ARG A 138 10.89 -3.58 -3.48
CA ARG A 138 11.34 -4.61 -2.53
C ARG A 138 10.41 -5.82 -2.55
N LEU A 139 9.10 -5.61 -2.49
CA LEU A 139 8.08 -6.65 -2.57
C LEU A 139 8.19 -7.46 -3.86
N MET A 140 8.34 -6.80 -5.00
CA MET A 140 8.42 -7.46 -6.32
C MET A 140 9.71 -8.25 -6.52
N ASN A 141 10.72 -8.07 -5.66
CA ASN A 141 12.02 -8.74 -5.70
C ASN A 141 12.20 -9.81 -4.61
N VAL A 142 11.20 -10.06 -3.76
CA VAL A 142 11.25 -11.18 -2.81
C VAL A 142 11.31 -12.52 -3.56
N LYS A 143 11.93 -13.52 -2.94
CA LYS A 143 12.17 -14.83 -3.57
C LYS A 143 10.98 -15.80 -3.48
N VAL A 144 9.75 -15.28 -3.40
CA VAL A 144 8.55 -16.12 -3.42
C VAL A 144 8.21 -16.46 -4.88
N PRO A 145 8.11 -17.74 -5.28
CA PRO A 145 7.86 -18.14 -6.66
C PRO A 145 6.45 -17.75 -7.13
N HIS A 146 6.18 -17.94 -8.43
CA HIS A 146 4.84 -17.73 -9.04
C HIS A 146 4.25 -16.33 -8.85
N ARG A 147 5.04 -15.28 -9.17
CA ARG A 147 4.60 -13.88 -9.11
C ARG A 147 3.26 -13.59 -9.81
N ASP A 148 2.94 -14.36 -10.85
CA ASP A 148 1.66 -14.26 -11.56
C ASP A 148 0.44 -14.56 -10.67
N PHE A 149 0.62 -15.14 -9.48
CA PHE A 149 -0.42 -15.28 -8.46
C PHE A 149 -0.88 -13.97 -7.83
N MET A 150 -0.14 -12.87 -8.05
CA MET A 150 -0.60 -11.53 -7.66
C MET A 150 -1.83 -11.13 -8.49
N THR A 151 -1.84 -11.50 -9.77
CA THR A 151 -3.01 -11.41 -10.65
C THR A 151 -4.04 -12.46 -10.23
N SER A 152 -5.34 -12.15 -10.17
CA SER A 152 -6.34 -13.17 -9.82
C SER A 152 -6.48 -14.23 -10.93
N ALA A 153 -7.02 -15.42 -10.64
CA ALA A 153 -7.24 -16.43 -11.68
C ALA A 153 -8.19 -15.94 -12.80
N ARG A 154 -9.16 -15.07 -12.45
CA ARG A 154 -10.05 -14.40 -13.40
C ARG A 154 -9.25 -13.43 -14.28
N ASP A 155 -8.43 -12.60 -13.67
CA ASP A 155 -7.70 -11.53 -14.36
C ASP A 155 -6.58 -12.13 -15.22
N ARG A 156 -5.95 -13.22 -14.77
CA ARG A 156 -5.00 -13.99 -15.59
C ARG A 156 -5.64 -14.52 -16.87
N ARG A 157 -6.90 -14.97 -16.82
CA ARG A 157 -7.63 -15.40 -18.03
C ARG A 157 -7.89 -14.23 -18.96
N ALA A 158 -8.34 -13.10 -18.42
CA ALA A 158 -8.57 -11.89 -19.20
C ALA A 158 -7.28 -11.39 -19.87
N LEU A 159 -6.17 -11.32 -19.12
CA LEU A 159 -4.87 -10.91 -19.63
C LEU A 159 -4.34 -11.86 -20.72
N ARG A 160 -4.53 -13.17 -20.56
CA ARG A 160 -4.14 -14.15 -21.60
C ARG A 160 -4.92 -14.00 -22.91
N ALA A 161 -6.16 -13.55 -22.85
CA ALA A 161 -7.01 -13.36 -24.03
C ALA A 161 -6.69 -12.06 -24.81
N MET A 162 -5.92 -11.15 -24.22
CA MET A 162 -5.48 -9.92 -24.87
C MET A 162 -4.37 -10.20 -25.93
N PRO A 163 -4.17 -9.33 -26.92
CA PRO A 163 -3.06 -9.44 -27.89
C PRO A 163 -1.68 -9.33 -27.23
N ASP A 164 -0.61 -9.71 -27.94
CA ASP A 164 0.77 -9.71 -27.41
C ASP A 164 1.30 -8.33 -27.05
N VAL A 165 0.84 -7.31 -27.77
CA VAL A 165 1.04 -5.90 -27.46
C VAL A 165 -0.29 -5.31 -27.04
N VAL A 166 -0.29 -4.59 -25.92
CA VAL A 166 -1.48 -3.98 -25.32
C VAL A 166 -1.24 -2.49 -25.08
N THR A 167 -2.32 -1.72 -25.19
CA THR A 167 -2.30 -0.29 -24.88
C THR A 167 -2.53 -0.09 -23.39
N VAL A 168 -1.67 0.70 -22.76
CA VAL A 168 -1.78 1.09 -21.35
C VAL A 168 -1.80 2.61 -21.21
N HIS A 169 -2.45 3.07 -20.16
CA HIS A 169 -2.70 4.48 -19.85
C HIS A 169 -2.27 4.81 -18.43
N ARG A 170 -1.77 6.02 -18.22
CA ARG A 170 -1.42 6.54 -16.90
C ARG A 170 -1.82 7.99 -16.74
N GLY A 171 -2.49 8.29 -15.62
CA GLY A 171 -2.79 9.65 -15.21
C GLY A 171 -1.65 10.24 -14.40
N VAL A 172 -1.25 11.47 -14.68
CA VAL A 172 -0.29 12.21 -13.85
C VAL A 172 -0.81 13.63 -13.61
N GLN A 173 -0.48 14.16 -12.43
CA GLN A 173 -0.85 15.50 -11.97
C GLN A 173 0.41 16.25 -11.56
N PHE A 174 0.46 17.54 -11.90
CA PHE A 174 1.53 18.45 -11.49
C PHE A 174 0.95 19.73 -10.87
N PRO A 175 1.53 20.25 -9.79
CA PRO A 175 1.11 21.53 -9.21
C PRO A 175 1.18 22.67 -10.24
N LYS A 176 0.22 23.61 -10.18
CA LYS A 176 0.10 24.78 -11.08
C LYS A 176 1.41 25.48 -11.45
N PHE A 177 2.30 25.69 -10.48
CA PHE A 177 3.54 26.46 -10.66
C PHE A 177 4.78 25.59 -10.89
N SER A 178 4.62 24.28 -11.03
CA SER A 178 5.71 23.37 -11.36
C SER A 178 5.96 23.35 -12.87
N LYS A 179 7.18 22.95 -13.28
CA LYS A 179 7.48 22.62 -14.67
C LYS A 179 7.08 21.15 -14.88
N PRO A 180 5.97 20.86 -15.60
CA PRO A 180 5.51 19.48 -15.74
C PRO A 180 6.49 18.67 -16.58
N SER A 181 6.70 17.43 -16.17
CA SER A 181 7.48 16.44 -16.93
C SER A 181 6.70 15.11 -17.01
N PRO A 182 5.64 15.05 -17.85
CA PRO A 182 4.70 13.93 -17.84
C PRO A 182 5.35 12.57 -18.12
N LEU A 183 6.36 12.55 -19.00
CA LEU A 183 7.07 11.31 -19.35
C LEU A 183 7.92 10.79 -18.19
N GLU A 184 8.63 11.67 -17.47
CA GLU A 184 9.42 11.27 -16.29
C GLU A 184 8.51 10.79 -15.17
N ALA A 185 7.39 11.47 -14.93
CA ALA A 185 6.41 11.01 -13.94
C ALA A 185 5.81 9.65 -14.32
N ALA A 186 5.57 9.41 -15.61
CA ALA A 186 4.97 8.15 -16.07
C ALA A 186 5.85 6.93 -15.84
N ILE A 187 7.18 7.09 -15.82
CA ILE A 187 8.13 6.00 -15.59
C ILE A 187 8.50 5.79 -14.12
N ALA A 188 8.04 6.65 -13.20
CA ALA A 188 8.47 6.66 -11.81
C ALA A 188 7.72 5.65 -10.92
N GLY A 189 6.43 5.43 -11.13
CA GLY A 189 5.62 4.50 -10.32
C GLY A 189 5.20 3.23 -11.06
N TRP A 190 4.54 2.32 -10.36
CA TRP A 190 4.15 1.01 -10.88
C TRP A 190 2.79 1.00 -11.62
N ALA A 191 1.90 1.93 -11.32
CA ALA A 191 0.50 1.88 -11.73
C ALA A 191 0.27 2.39 -13.15
N TRP A 192 -0.38 1.54 -13.94
CA TRP A 192 -0.93 1.82 -15.27
C TRP A 192 -2.36 1.28 -15.33
N SER A 193 -3.08 1.56 -16.42
CA SER A 193 -4.46 1.12 -16.60
C SER A 193 -4.71 0.71 -18.05
N PHE A 194 -5.52 -0.33 -18.29
CA PHE A 194 -6.05 -0.60 -19.63
C PHE A 194 -7.20 0.34 -20.03
N SER A 195 -7.76 1.09 -19.07
CA SER A 195 -8.81 2.07 -19.32
C SER A 195 -8.25 3.48 -19.30
N GLU A 196 -8.39 4.18 -20.43
CA GLU A 196 -8.06 5.61 -20.54
C GLU A 196 -8.89 6.46 -19.57
N ASN A 197 -10.19 6.14 -19.42
CA ASN A 197 -11.08 6.86 -18.50
C ASN A 197 -10.62 6.76 -17.05
N THR A 198 -10.16 5.58 -16.62
CA THR A 198 -9.59 5.38 -15.29
C THR A 198 -8.31 6.21 -15.12
N ALA A 199 -7.42 6.24 -16.12
CA ALA A 199 -6.21 7.06 -16.09
C ALA A 199 -6.55 8.56 -16.01
N GLU A 200 -7.53 9.02 -16.77
CA GLU A 200 -7.99 10.41 -16.71
C GLU A 200 -8.54 10.77 -15.32
N TRP A 201 -9.37 9.90 -14.75
CA TRP A 201 -9.89 10.09 -13.39
C TRP A 201 -8.77 10.18 -12.35
N PHE A 202 -7.76 9.30 -12.42
CA PHE A 202 -6.60 9.36 -11.52
C PHE A 202 -5.80 10.65 -11.68
N SER A 203 -5.64 11.16 -12.90
CA SER A 203 -4.96 12.45 -13.13
C SER A 203 -5.68 13.63 -12.47
N LYS A 204 -7.00 13.54 -12.28
CA LYS A 204 -7.85 14.61 -11.76
C LYS A 204 -8.19 14.46 -10.28
N ARG A 205 -8.04 13.27 -9.70
CA ARG A 205 -8.61 12.92 -8.39
C ARG A 205 -8.21 13.88 -7.26
N PHE A 206 -6.98 14.38 -7.30
CA PHE A 206 -6.44 15.32 -6.31
C PHE A 206 -6.05 16.66 -6.93
N ALA A 207 -6.49 16.93 -8.16
CA ALA A 207 -6.18 18.15 -8.88
C ALA A 207 -6.85 19.36 -8.23
N GLN A 208 -6.06 20.40 -8.00
CA GLN A 208 -6.58 21.71 -7.63
C GLN A 208 -6.73 22.60 -8.86
N ALA A 209 -7.45 23.71 -8.70
CA ALA A 209 -7.68 24.66 -9.78
C ALA A 209 -6.35 25.20 -10.34
N GLY A 210 -6.08 24.89 -11.60
CA GLY A 210 -4.87 25.31 -12.33
C GLY A 210 -3.71 24.32 -12.27
N ASP A 211 -3.85 23.17 -11.62
CA ASP A 211 -2.91 22.06 -11.77
C ASP A 211 -2.90 21.53 -13.21
N HIS A 212 -1.77 20.93 -13.60
CA HIS A 212 -1.60 20.35 -14.93
C HIS A 212 -1.87 18.84 -14.85
N CYS A 213 -2.88 18.38 -15.57
CA CYS A 213 -3.26 16.97 -15.62
C CYS A 213 -2.94 16.40 -17.01
N TYR A 214 -2.40 15.18 -17.06
CA TYR A 214 -2.10 14.50 -18.32
C TYR A 214 -2.50 13.04 -18.28
N VAL A 215 -2.87 12.51 -19.44
CA VAL A 215 -2.94 11.07 -19.70
C VAL A 215 -1.79 10.70 -20.63
N ILE A 216 -0.98 9.74 -20.19
CA ILE A 216 0.07 9.12 -20.99
C ILE A 216 -0.46 7.80 -21.51
N THR A 217 -0.29 7.54 -22.80
CA THR A 217 -0.67 6.29 -23.46
C THR A 217 0.57 5.65 -24.09
N SER A 218 0.76 4.35 -23.92
CA SER A 218 1.88 3.60 -24.52
C SER A 218 1.42 2.20 -24.94
N GLU A 219 2.13 1.63 -25.90
CA GLU A 219 2.00 0.23 -26.30
C GLU A 219 3.10 -0.59 -25.66
N VAL A 220 2.73 -1.63 -24.91
CA VAL A 220 3.68 -2.47 -24.18
C VAL A 220 3.45 -3.95 -24.49
N PRO A 221 4.50 -4.77 -24.59
CA PRO A 221 4.30 -6.21 -24.64
C PRO A 221 3.73 -6.70 -23.31
N LYS A 222 2.75 -7.62 -23.34
CA LYS A 222 2.13 -8.19 -22.14
C LYS A 222 3.15 -8.80 -21.16
N SER A 223 4.32 -9.21 -21.64
CA SER A 223 5.40 -9.75 -20.80
C SER A 223 5.98 -8.75 -19.80
N LEU A 224 5.78 -7.43 -19.99
CA LEU A 224 6.16 -6.41 -19.01
C LEU A 224 5.17 -6.29 -17.84
N ILE A 225 3.99 -6.90 -17.94
CA ILE A 225 2.96 -6.81 -16.91
C ILE A 225 3.28 -7.74 -15.75
N ALA A 226 3.60 -7.15 -14.61
CA ALA A 226 3.86 -7.88 -13.36
C ALA A 226 2.57 -8.38 -12.72
N ALA A 227 1.51 -7.55 -12.74
CA ALA A 227 0.20 -7.94 -12.26
C ALA A 227 -0.93 -7.22 -13.02
N TYR A 228 -2.09 -7.86 -13.11
CA TYR A 228 -3.34 -7.25 -13.57
C TYR A 228 -4.41 -7.38 -12.48
N ILE A 229 -5.00 -6.26 -12.08
CA ILE A 229 -5.91 -6.16 -10.94
C ILE A 229 -7.19 -5.49 -11.41
N THR A 230 -8.30 -6.23 -11.42
CA THR A 230 -9.63 -5.69 -11.79
C THR A 230 -10.57 -5.52 -10.59
N GLN A 231 -10.04 -5.61 -9.37
CA GLN A 231 -10.85 -5.39 -8.18
C GLN A 231 -11.32 -3.93 -8.15
N ARG A 232 -12.48 -3.68 -7.53
CA ARG A 232 -13.13 -2.35 -7.45
C ARG A 232 -13.55 -1.72 -8.80
N GLY A 233 -13.57 -2.50 -9.88
CA GLY A 233 -14.01 -2.03 -11.21
C GLY A 233 -12.93 -1.27 -11.99
N GLU A 234 -11.71 -1.24 -11.47
CA GLU A 234 -10.55 -0.65 -12.13
C GLU A 234 -9.97 -1.67 -13.13
N GLN A 235 -9.12 -1.22 -14.06
CA GLN A 235 -8.37 -2.08 -14.98
C GLN A 235 -6.87 -1.87 -14.78
N GLU A 236 -6.44 -1.96 -13.52
CA GLU A 236 -5.10 -1.57 -13.08
C GLU A 236 -4.05 -2.62 -13.46
N VAL A 237 -2.92 -2.14 -13.97
CA VAL A 237 -1.81 -2.93 -14.47
C VAL A 237 -0.53 -2.47 -13.77
N LEU A 238 0.21 -3.40 -13.19
CA LEU A 238 1.49 -3.11 -12.54
C LEU A 238 2.63 -3.38 -13.52
N ILE A 239 3.41 -2.36 -13.82
CA ILE A 239 4.58 -2.41 -14.70
C ILE A 239 5.77 -1.84 -13.95
N LYS A 240 6.93 -2.49 -14.04
CA LYS A 240 8.14 -2.05 -13.34
C LYS A 240 8.50 -0.60 -13.76
N PRO A 241 8.78 0.31 -12.81
CA PRO A 241 9.29 1.64 -13.12
C PRO A 241 10.49 1.60 -14.08
N GLY A 242 10.50 2.52 -15.04
CA GLY A 242 11.53 2.61 -16.07
C GLY A 242 11.54 1.51 -17.14
N SER A 243 10.60 0.56 -17.14
CA SER A 243 10.56 -0.53 -18.14
C SER A 243 9.72 -0.22 -19.38
N VAL A 244 8.85 0.79 -19.33
CA VAL A 244 8.09 1.27 -20.50
C VAL A 244 8.99 2.19 -21.32
N ASP A 245 9.13 1.92 -22.61
CA ASP A 245 9.95 2.71 -23.53
C ASP A 245 9.34 4.12 -23.72
N PRO A 246 10.03 5.19 -23.30
CA PRO A 246 9.53 6.56 -23.45
C PRO A 246 9.25 6.96 -24.91
N SER A 247 9.93 6.33 -25.89
CA SER A 247 9.73 6.63 -27.32
C SER A 247 8.35 6.23 -27.83
N THR A 248 7.66 5.31 -27.14
CA THR A 248 6.31 4.84 -27.48
C THR A 248 5.20 5.65 -26.80
N MET A 249 5.57 6.56 -25.88
CA MET A 249 4.62 7.28 -25.05
C MET A 249 4.02 8.48 -25.80
N ARG A 250 2.70 8.58 -25.74
CA ARG A 250 1.93 9.73 -26.23
C ARG A 250 1.32 10.47 -25.04
N VAL A 251 1.51 11.77 -24.97
CA VAL A 251 1.01 12.62 -23.88
C VAL A 251 -0.19 13.42 -24.36
N ARG A 252 -1.30 13.33 -23.62
CA ARG A 252 -2.52 14.12 -23.84
C ARG A 252 -2.77 15.01 -22.62
N PRO A 253 -2.72 16.35 -22.75
CA PRO A 253 -3.14 17.24 -21.67
C PRO A 253 -4.64 17.10 -21.43
N ILE A 254 -5.03 17.23 -20.17
CA ILE A 254 -6.42 17.24 -19.74
C ILE A 254 -6.75 18.62 -19.19
N TRP A 255 -7.74 19.25 -19.80
CA TRP A 255 -8.26 20.56 -19.43
C TRP A 255 -9.43 20.44 -18.45
#